data_AF-A0AAD2CWW3-F1
#
_entry.id   AF-A0AAD2CWW3-F1
#
_cell.length_a   1.000
_cell.length_b   1.000
_cell.length_c   1.000
_cell.angle_alpha   90.00
_cell.angle_beta   90.00
_cell.angle_gamma   90.00
#
_symmetry.space_group_name_H-M   'P 1'
#
loop_
_entity.id
_entity.type
_entity.pdbx_description
1 polymer ?
#
loop_
_entity_poly.entity_id
_entity_poly.type
_entity_poly.pdbx_seq_one_letter_code
_entity_poly.pdbx_strand_id
1 'polypeptide(L)'
;MVKQNIRYDTEVRQIGGIMMALAMSLVFYPLFDTSTRLSVNFPDNDLYNGDEESLSWALLAGNVAIIVLGLLGMAIGFMALTDFGHKYITLVGLVWQQTAFVDWIAKMYELSVTMGIGENASSTTDFYFSMGILKMFFLKFMQYGSLAVMMFTLFTFQSRKGHTKNASYYRKRLVFYSFLYAANGIFGYLVPGAKIYLDNKDDLPVKKPIEPLVIFVGQPVTVPEITLAAGAIFALVGIYGMARGLGLAQNDNTYLQAALPVAYIAYLGAVVLTEFSIGGRPEGAMTAGVEAINGHIILSFLDHKAKTMPETMDEDYFHDDAIVTKFGQEREKKLKKEKEEETVEAEGMA
;
A
#
# COMPACT_ATOMS: atom_id res chain seq x y z
N MET A 1 23.76 -25.62 18.78
CA MET A 1 22.78 -24.52 18.85
C MET A 1 23.50 -23.28 18.36
N VAL A 2 23.29 -22.88 17.10
CA VAL A 2 23.93 -21.67 16.54
C VAL A 2 23.27 -20.47 17.23
N LYS A 3 24.06 -19.59 17.86
CA LYS A 3 23.53 -18.34 18.40
C LYS A 3 22.89 -17.57 17.24
N GLN A 4 21.61 -17.25 17.36
CA GLN A 4 20.93 -16.49 16.32
C GLN A 4 21.36 -15.02 16.43
N ASN A 5 21.71 -14.44 15.29
CA ASN A 5 22.07 -13.02 15.22
C ASN A 5 20.81 -12.17 15.43
N ILE A 6 20.77 -11.43 16.54
CA ILE A 6 19.63 -10.59 16.94
C ILE A 6 19.18 -9.65 15.81
N ARG A 7 20.13 -9.12 15.01
CA ARG A 7 19.80 -8.22 13.89
C ARG A 7 19.02 -8.96 12.81
N TYR A 8 19.48 -10.14 12.42
CA TYR A 8 18.81 -10.96 11.40
C TYR A 8 17.39 -11.34 11.84
N ASP A 9 17.22 -11.84 13.06
CA ASP A 9 15.91 -12.25 13.57
C ASP A 9 14.95 -11.06 13.65
N THR A 10 15.44 -9.91 14.12
CA THR A 10 14.63 -8.68 14.19
C THR A 10 14.14 -8.26 12.80
N GLU A 11 15.01 -8.30 11.80
CA GLU A 11 14.67 -7.96 10.42
C GLU A 11 13.64 -8.92 9.82
N VAL A 12 13.86 -10.23 9.94
CA VAL A 12 12.96 -11.26 9.43
C VAL A 12 11.57 -11.14 10.08
N ARG A 13 11.51 -10.90 11.39
CA ARG A 13 10.25 -10.73 12.11
C ARG A 13 9.51 -9.45 11.72
N GLN A 14 10.22 -8.33 11.56
CA GLN A 14 9.61 -7.08 11.08
C GLN A 14 9.03 -7.24 9.67
N ILE A 15 9.78 -7.88 8.77
CA ILE A 15 9.33 -8.18 7.41
C ILE A 15 8.09 -9.10 7.46
N GLY A 16 8.13 -10.15 8.28
CA GLY A 16 7.03 -11.08 8.47
C GLY A 16 5.75 -10.42 8.97
N GLY A 17 5.85 -9.59 10.02
CA GLY A 17 4.71 -8.89 10.59
C GLY A 17 4.06 -7.89 9.61
N ILE A 18 4.87 -7.12 8.89
CA ILE A 18 4.37 -6.19 7.86
C ILE A 18 3.74 -6.96 6.70
N MET A 19 4.35 -8.06 6.27
CA MET A 19 3.80 -8.91 5.23
C MET A 19 2.45 -9.49 5.61
N MET A 20 2.24 -9.89 6.87
CA MET A 20 0.93 -10.32 7.36
C MET A 20 -0.11 -9.20 7.25
N ALA A 21 0.24 -7.97 7.66
CA ALA A 21 -0.69 -6.84 7.58
C ALA A 21 -1.08 -6.51 6.12
N LEU A 22 -0.10 -6.48 5.21
CA LEU A 22 -0.35 -6.27 3.79
C LEU A 22 -1.18 -7.41 3.18
N ALA A 23 -0.87 -8.66 3.52
CA ALA A 23 -1.56 -9.83 2.98
C ALA A 23 -2.99 -9.97 3.52
N MET A 24 -3.23 -9.56 4.76
CA MET A 24 -4.57 -9.49 5.36
C MET A 24 -5.49 -8.54 4.58
N SER A 25 -4.96 -7.42 4.07
CA SER A 25 -5.74 -6.53 3.19
C SER A 25 -6.21 -7.23 1.91
N LEU A 26 -5.43 -8.16 1.37
CA LEU A 26 -5.79 -8.93 0.17
C LEU A 26 -6.86 -9.98 0.44
N VAL A 27 -7.01 -10.43 1.70
CA VAL A 27 -8.12 -11.31 2.08
C VAL A 27 -9.41 -10.52 2.20
N PHE A 28 -9.36 -9.36 2.87
CA PHE A 28 -10.56 -8.56 3.14
C PHE A 28 -11.05 -7.77 1.93
N TYR A 29 -10.15 -7.31 1.06
CA TYR A 29 -10.53 -6.51 -0.10
C TYR A 29 -11.56 -7.22 -1.01
N PRO A 30 -11.32 -8.46 -1.50
CA PRO A 30 -12.29 -9.15 -2.35
C PRO A 30 -13.60 -9.47 -1.64
N LEU A 31 -13.56 -9.70 -0.32
CA LEU A 31 -14.76 -9.95 0.49
C LEU A 31 -15.65 -8.70 0.55
N PHE A 32 -15.06 -7.52 0.79
CA PHE A 32 -15.79 -6.26 0.81
C PHE A 32 -16.19 -5.79 -0.60
N ASP A 33 -15.37 -6.02 -1.62
CA ASP A 33 -15.71 -5.72 -3.02
C ASP A 33 -16.93 -6.54 -3.47
N THR A 34 -16.94 -7.85 -3.16
CA THR A 34 -18.07 -8.73 -3.50
C THR A 34 -19.34 -8.34 -2.73
N SER A 35 -19.23 -8.01 -1.44
CA SER A 35 -20.40 -7.55 -0.67
C SER A 35 -20.94 -6.22 -1.19
N THR A 36 -20.05 -5.30 -1.58
CA THR A 36 -20.44 -4.02 -2.19
C THR A 36 -21.20 -4.27 -3.48
N ARG A 37 -20.71 -5.14 -4.37
CA ARG A 37 -21.39 -5.50 -5.62
C ARG A 37 -22.78 -6.10 -5.38
N LEU A 38 -22.91 -7.05 -4.45
CA LEU A 38 -24.20 -7.66 -4.10
C LEU A 38 -25.19 -6.65 -3.50
N SER A 39 -24.69 -5.64 -2.77
CA SER A 39 -25.51 -4.56 -2.21
C SER A 39 -25.96 -3.52 -3.25
N VAL A 40 -25.32 -3.49 -4.43
CA VAL A 40 -25.53 -2.51 -5.50
C VAL A 40 -26.55 -3.01 -6.54
N ASN A 41 -27.42 -3.98 -6.21
CA ASN A 41 -28.60 -4.30 -7.02
C ASN A 41 -29.53 -3.08 -7.09
N PHE A 42 -29.28 -2.20 -8.07
CA PHE A 42 -30.19 -1.18 -8.51
C PHE A 42 -31.37 -1.88 -9.21
N PRO A 43 -32.62 -1.62 -8.81
CA PRO A 43 -33.79 -2.30 -9.39
C PRO A 43 -34.00 -2.06 -10.89
N ASP A 44 -33.24 -1.17 -11.54
CA ASP A 44 -33.35 -0.82 -12.96
C ASP A 44 -32.01 -0.87 -13.75
N ASN A 45 -30.93 -1.49 -13.24
CA ASN A 45 -29.65 -1.53 -13.96
C ASN A 45 -29.59 -2.66 -15.01
N ASP A 46 -30.03 -2.35 -16.23
CA ASP A 46 -29.75 -3.10 -17.46
C ASP A 46 -28.25 -3.18 -17.84
N LEU A 47 -27.36 -2.57 -17.04
CA LEU A 47 -25.89 -2.67 -17.19
C LEU A 47 -25.32 -4.07 -16.93
N TYR A 48 -26.14 -4.94 -16.34
CA TYR A 48 -25.87 -6.37 -16.15
C TYR A 48 -26.92 -7.23 -16.88
N ASN A 49 -27.17 -6.94 -18.16
CA ASN A 49 -27.96 -7.84 -19.02
C ASN A 49 -27.24 -8.25 -20.34
N GLY A 50 -25.91 -8.18 -20.43
CA GLY A 50 -25.15 -8.48 -21.65
C GLY A 50 -24.02 -9.50 -21.47
N ASP A 51 -24.17 -10.69 -22.07
CA ASP A 51 -23.15 -11.75 -22.25
C ASP A 51 -22.25 -12.04 -21.01
N GLU A 52 -22.89 -12.11 -19.85
CA GLU A 52 -22.28 -11.98 -18.50
C GLU A 52 -21.60 -13.20 -17.89
N GLU A 53 -21.70 -14.39 -18.48
CA GLU A 53 -21.11 -15.59 -17.87
C GLU A 53 -19.58 -15.53 -17.87
N SER A 54 -18.94 -15.07 -18.96
CA SER A 54 -17.47 -15.09 -19.06
C SER A 54 -16.78 -14.04 -18.16
N LEU A 55 -17.39 -12.85 -18.04
CA LEU A 55 -16.88 -11.75 -17.19
C LEU A 55 -17.02 -12.09 -15.70
N SER A 56 -18.13 -12.71 -15.30
CA SER A 56 -18.36 -13.12 -13.91
C SER A 56 -17.37 -14.19 -13.44
N TRP A 57 -17.03 -15.18 -14.28
CA TRP A 57 -16.02 -16.20 -13.95
C TRP A 57 -14.61 -15.64 -13.85
N ALA A 58 -14.22 -14.70 -14.73
CA ALA A 58 -12.89 -14.07 -14.67
C ALA A 58 -12.70 -13.22 -13.41
N LEU A 59 -13.72 -12.45 -13.02
CA LEU A 59 -13.72 -11.67 -11.77
C LEU A 59 -13.69 -12.58 -10.54
N LEU A 60 -14.49 -13.65 -10.54
CA LEU A 60 -14.49 -14.64 -9.45
C LEU A 60 -13.12 -15.31 -9.33
N ALA A 61 -12.54 -15.76 -10.44
CA ALA A 61 -11.22 -16.38 -10.46
C ALA A 61 -10.13 -15.40 -9.98
N GLY A 62 -10.20 -14.13 -10.38
CA GLY A 62 -9.32 -13.06 -9.90
C GLY A 62 -9.43 -12.87 -8.38
N ASN A 63 -10.65 -12.74 -7.85
CA ASN A 63 -10.89 -12.59 -6.42
C ASN A 63 -10.39 -13.81 -5.62
N VAL A 64 -10.65 -15.03 -6.09
CA VAL A 64 -10.12 -16.25 -5.47
C VAL A 64 -8.59 -16.26 -5.48
N ALA A 65 -7.96 -15.90 -6.61
CA ALA A 65 -6.50 -15.84 -6.72
C ALA A 65 -5.89 -14.85 -5.70
N ILE A 66 -6.52 -13.70 -5.50
CA ILE A 66 -6.10 -12.69 -4.51
C ILE A 66 -6.28 -13.21 -3.08
N ILE A 67 -7.42 -13.83 -2.77
CA ILE A 67 -7.66 -14.40 -1.43
C ILE A 67 -6.58 -15.46 -1.13
N VAL A 68 -6.33 -16.38 -2.07
CA VAL A 68 -5.29 -17.41 -1.93
C VAL A 68 -3.91 -16.76 -1.74
N LEU A 69 -3.60 -15.72 -2.49
CA LEU A 69 -2.36 -14.96 -2.33
C LEU A 69 -2.28 -14.29 -0.94
N GLY A 70 -3.37 -13.69 -0.46
CA GLY A 70 -3.46 -13.09 0.87
C GLY A 70 -3.23 -14.12 1.98
N LEU A 71 -3.90 -15.27 1.91
CA LEU A 71 -3.71 -16.37 2.85
C LEU A 71 -2.29 -16.91 2.82
N LEU A 72 -1.70 -17.06 1.62
CA LEU A 72 -0.31 -17.50 1.46
C LEU A 72 0.67 -16.47 2.04
N GLY A 73 0.47 -15.18 1.77
CA GLY A 73 1.27 -14.11 2.34
C GLY A 73 1.18 -14.04 3.86
N MET A 74 -0.01 -14.22 4.42
CA MET A 74 -0.21 -14.33 5.87
C MET A 74 0.52 -15.54 6.46
N ALA A 75 0.41 -16.71 5.83
CA ALA A 75 1.09 -17.93 6.28
C ALA A 75 2.62 -17.78 6.25
N ILE A 76 3.19 -17.24 5.15
CA ILE A 76 4.63 -16.99 5.05
C ILE A 76 5.08 -15.97 6.11
N GLY A 77 4.27 -14.93 6.37
CA GLY A 77 4.59 -13.91 7.37
C GLY A 77 4.57 -14.47 8.79
N PHE A 78 3.59 -15.32 9.09
CA PHE A 78 3.52 -16.04 10.35
C PHE A 78 4.70 -17.00 10.55
N MET A 79 5.10 -17.73 9.50
CA MET A 79 6.29 -18.59 9.55
C MET A 79 7.57 -17.78 9.79
N ALA A 80 7.68 -16.57 9.22
CA ALA A 80 8.80 -15.67 9.49
C ALA A 80 8.82 -15.15 10.94
N LEU A 81 7.65 -14.97 11.57
CA LEU A 81 7.57 -14.58 12.99
C LEU A 81 7.92 -15.69 13.97
N THR A 82 7.68 -16.94 13.59
CA THR A 82 7.84 -18.14 14.42
C THR A 82 9.12 -18.92 14.13
N ASP A 83 10.06 -18.30 13.39
CA ASP A 83 11.36 -18.88 13.00
C ASP A 83 11.25 -20.18 12.15
N PHE A 84 10.06 -20.48 11.60
CA PHE A 84 9.81 -21.60 10.68
C PHE A 84 9.88 -21.22 9.19
N GLY A 85 10.33 -20.00 8.88
CA GLY A 85 10.36 -19.47 7.51
C GLY A 85 11.28 -20.28 6.58
N HIS A 86 10.75 -20.67 5.41
CA HIS A 86 11.50 -21.44 4.41
C HIS A 86 11.55 -20.74 3.05
N LYS A 87 12.76 -20.57 2.48
CA LYS A 87 12.97 -19.84 1.21
C LYS A 87 12.16 -20.37 0.03
N TYR A 88 11.95 -21.68 -0.04
CA TYR A 88 11.18 -22.30 -1.14
C TYR A 88 9.70 -21.97 -1.03
N ILE A 89 9.13 -21.86 0.17
CA ILE A 89 7.73 -21.48 0.32
C ILE A 89 7.54 -20.01 -0.08
N THR A 90 8.47 -19.14 0.34
CA THR A 90 8.49 -17.74 -0.10
C THR A 90 8.63 -17.62 -1.63
N LEU A 91 9.46 -18.48 -2.26
CA LEU A 91 9.60 -18.52 -3.71
C LEU A 91 8.32 -18.97 -4.42
N VAL A 92 7.62 -19.99 -3.90
CA VAL A 92 6.30 -20.39 -4.40
C VAL A 92 5.32 -19.24 -4.27
N GLY A 93 5.35 -18.49 -3.17
CA GLY A 93 4.57 -17.26 -2.98
C GLY A 93 4.87 -16.20 -4.05
N LEU A 94 6.14 -15.97 -4.39
CA LEU A 94 6.53 -15.04 -5.45
C LEU A 94 6.06 -15.46 -6.84
N VAL A 95 6.02 -16.76 -7.12
CA VAL A 95 5.46 -17.29 -8.37
C VAL A 95 3.93 -17.12 -8.37
N TRP A 96 3.27 -17.45 -7.26
CA TRP A 96 1.82 -17.30 -7.13
C TRP A 96 1.37 -15.84 -7.20
N GLN A 97 2.19 -14.91 -6.70
CA GLN A 97 1.95 -13.47 -6.79
C GLN A 97 1.69 -12.99 -8.23
N GLN A 98 2.24 -13.68 -9.25
CA GLN A 98 1.97 -13.35 -10.65
C GLN A 98 0.50 -13.56 -11.05
N THR A 99 -0.22 -14.44 -10.36
CA THR A 99 -1.66 -14.67 -10.60
C THR A 99 -2.53 -13.49 -10.18
N ALA A 100 -2.06 -12.60 -9.29
CA ALA A 100 -2.79 -11.39 -8.92
C ALA A 100 -2.99 -10.41 -10.08
N PHE A 101 -2.20 -10.53 -11.15
CA PHE A 101 -2.43 -9.76 -12.38
C PHE A 101 -3.72 -10.14 -13.09
N VAL A 102 -4.27 -11.35 -12.85
CA VAL A 102 -5.54 -11.78 -13.45
C VAL A 102 -6.69 -10.89 -12.98
N ASP A 103 -6.76 -10.56 -11.69
CA ASP A 103 -7.76 -9.61 -11.17
C ASP A 103 -7.64 -8.24 -11.81
N TRP A 104 -6.41 -7.72 -11.94
CA TRP A 104 -6.20 -6.41 -12.55
C TRP A 104 -6.66 -6.39 -14.01
N ILE A 105 -6.36 -7.43 -14.79
CA ILE A 105 -6.81 -7.57 -16.18
C ILE A 105 -8.34 -7.70 -16.23
N ALA A 106 -8.95 -8.52 -15.37
CA ALA A 106 -10.39 -8.70 -15.31
C ALA A 106 -11.11 -7.38 -15.01
N LYS A 107 -10.59 -6.57 -14.09
CA LYS A 107 -11.14 -5.25 -13.74
C LYS A 107 -10.96 -4.20 -14.83
N MET A 108 -9.84 -4.22 -15.56
CA MET A 108 -9.67 -3.37 -16.74
C MET A 108 -10.66 -3.73 -17.85
N TYR A 109 -10.88 -5.02 -18.06
CA TYR A 109 -11.85 -5.50 -19.04
C TYR A 109 -13.28 -5.13 -18.63
N GLU A 110 -13.65 -5.36 -17.36
CA GLU A 110 -14.93 -4.89 -16.80
C GLU A 110 -15.14 -3.40 -17.05
N LEU A 111 -14.16 -2.56 -16.68
CA LEU A 111 -14.23 -1.12 -16.88
C LEU A 111 -14.49 -0.76 -18.36
N SER A 112 -13.84 -1.46 -19.30
CA SER A 112 -14.01 -1.20 -20.73
C SER A 112 -15.42 -1.56 -21.24
N VAL A 113 -15.99 -2.65 -20.73
CA VAL A 113 -17.35 -3.10 -21.08
C VAL A 113 -18.38 -2.14 -20.49
N THR A 114 -18.26 -1.80 -19.20
CA THR A 114 -19.24 -0.95 -18.52
C THR A 114 -19.24 0.49 -19.05
N MET A 115 -18.10 0.99 -19.53
CA MET A 115 -18.02 2.33 -20.14
C MET A 115 -18.44 2.36 -21.61
N GLY A 116 -18.82 1.22 -22.21
CA GLY A 116 -19.36 1.16 -23.56
C GLY A 116 -18.41 1.69 -24.63
N ILE A 117 -17.11 1.43 -24.48
CA ILE A 117 -16.08 1.96 -25.37
C ILE A 117 -16.22 1.29 -26.74
N GLY A 118 -16.75 2.07 -27.68
CA GLY A 118 -17.21 1.66 -29.00
C GLY A 118 -17.79 2.87 -29.75
N GLU A 119 -18.51 2.62 -30.87
CA GLU A 119 -18.83 3.60 -31.93
C GLU A 119 -19.53 4.92 -31.50
N ASN A 120 -19.96 5.10 -30.25
CA ASN A 120 -20.65 6.31 -29.76
C ASN A 120 -20.15 6.88 -28.41
N ALA A 121 -18.93 6.54 -27.96
CA ALA A 121 -18.43 7.07 -26.68
C ALA A 121 -18.24 8.60 -26.72
N SER A 122 -18.74 9.30 -25.70
CA SER A 122 -18.51 10.74 -25.56
C SER A 122 -17.07 11.00 -25.12
N SER A 123 -16.50 12.16 -25.46
CA SER A 123 -15.16 12.57 -25.01
C SER A 123 -15.00 12.56 -23.48
N THR A 124 -16.10 12.74 -22.76
CA THR A 124 -16.16 12.69 -21.29
C THR A 124 -16.06 11.25 -20.78
N THR A 125 -16.68 10.29 -21.47
CA THR A 125 -16.60 8.86 -21.16
C THR A 125 -15.17 8.35 -21.34
N ASP A 126 -14.52 8.69 -22.45
CA ASP A 126 -13.13 8.29 -22.74
C ASP A 126 -12.13 8.85 -21.73
N PHE A 127 -12.37 10.08 -21.25
CA PHE A 127 -11.55 10.69 -20.22
C PHE A 127 -11.63 9.90 -18.90
N TYR A 128 -12.85 9.62 -18.42
CA TYR A 128 -13.03 8.87 -17.17
C TYR A 128 -12.52 7.42 -17.28
N PHE A 129 -12.64 6.80 -18.45
CA PHE A 129 -12.03 5.50 -18.72
C PHE A 129 -10.51 5.52 -18.59
N SER A 130 -9.88 6.48 -19.26
CA SER A 130 -8.43 6.61 -19.28
C SER A 130 -7.89 6.85 -17.87
N MET A 131 -8.56 7.73 -17.10
CA MET A 131 -8.22 7.95 -15.69
C MET A 131 -8.43 6.67 -14.87
N GLY A 132 -9.49 5.90 -15.15
CA GLY A 132 -9.80 4.63 -14.47
C GLY A 132 -8.72 3.58 -14.62
N ILE A 133 -8.24 3.39 -15.84
CA ILE A 133 -7.11 2.50 -16.11
C ILE A 133 -5.87 2.96 -15.35
N LEU A 134 -5.54 4.26 -15.41
CA LEU A 134 -4.36 4.81 -14.72
C LEU A 134 -4.46 4.62 -13.21
N LYS A 135 -5.61 4.93 -12.61
CA LYS A 135 -5.86 4.72 -11.19
C LYS A 135 -5.68 3.26 -10.79
N MET A 136 -6.35 2.34 -11.50
CA MET A 136 -6.25 0.92 -11.22
C MET A 136 -4.80 0.44 -11.36
N PHE A 137 -4.08 0.90 -12.37
CA PHE A 137 -2.67 0.61 -12.53
C PHE A 137 -1.87 1.05 -11.31
N PHE A 138 -1.94 2.32 -10.90
CA PHE A 138 -1.15 2.81 -9.76
C PHE A 138 -1.56 2.13 -8.44
N LEU A 139 -2.85 1.98 -8.18
CA LEU A 139 -3.38 1.37 -6.97
C LEU A 139 -3.01 -0.11 -6.88
N LYS A 140 -3.23 -0.91 -7.93
CA LYS A 140 -2.92 -2.35 -7.91
C LYS A 140 -1.41 -2.61 -7.90
N PHE A 141 -0.60 -1.78 -8.55
CA PHE A 141 0.86 -1.85 -8.39
C PHE A 141 1.31 -1.54 -6.96
N MET A 142 0.67 -0.61 -6.25
CA MET A 142 0.95 -0.42 -4.82
C MET A 142 0.49 -1.62 -4.00
N GLN A 143 -0.73 -2.11 -4.24
CA GLN A 143 -1.34 -3.18 -3.46
C GLN A 143 -0.60 -4.51 -3.62
N TYR A 144 -0.42 -4.99 -4.86
CA TYR A 144 0.23 -6.26 -5.16
C TYR A 144 1.76 -6.14 -5.12
N GLY A 145 2.29 -5.01 -5.60
CA GLY A 145 3.73 -4.77 -5.58
C GLY A 145 4.29 -4.69 -4.16
N SER A 146 3.57 -4.06 -3.22
CA SER A 146 4.06 -3.97 -1.83
C SER A 146 4.25 -5.36 -1.22
N LEU A 147 3.30 -6.27 -1.41
CA LEU A 147 3.42 -7.66 -0.98
C LEU A 147 4.59 -8.36 -1.69
N ALA A 148 4.73 -8.17 -3.00
CA ALA A 148 5.84 -8.73 -3.78
C ALA A 148 7.21 -8.25 -3.27
N VAL A 149 7.33 -6.96 -2.90
CA VAL A 149 8.56 -6.41 -2.31
C VAL A 149 8.85 -7.04 -0.96
N MET A 150 7.84 -7.26 -0.13
CA MET A 150 8.02 -7.93 1.17
C MET A 150 8.44 -9.38 1.00
N MET A 151 7.76 -10.15 0.15
CA MET A 151 8.12 -11.54 -0.16
C MET A 151 9.53 -11.64 -0.74
N PHE A 152 9.91 -10.75 -1.67
CA PHE A 152 11.24 -10.75 -2.26
C PHE A 152 12.32 -10.38 -1.24
N THR A 153 12.04 -9.41 -0.37
CA THR A 153 12.95 -9.02 0.71
C THR A 153 13.13 -10.21 1.67
N LEU A 154 12.05 -10.84 2.12
CA LEU A 154 12.12 -12.03 2.96
C LEU A 154 12.93 -13.16 2.30
N PHE A 155 12.68 -13.44 1.02
CA PHE A 155 13.42 -14.45 0.26
C PHE A 155 14.92 -14.17 0.23
N THR A 156 15.33 -12.90 0.07
CA THR A 156 16.75 -12.54 0.09
C THR A 156 17.40 -12.74 1.47
N PHE A 157 16.69 -12.44 2.56
CA PHE A 157 17.17 -12.73 3.91
C PHE A 157 17.32 -14.25 4.12
N GLN A 158 16.30 -15.02 3.79
CA GLN A 158 16.31 -16.50 3.90
C GLN A 158 17.36 -17.15 2.98
N SER A 159 17.79 -16.46 1.92
CA SER A 159 18.85 -16.91 1.01
C SER A 159 20.24 -16.39 1.38
N ARG A 160 20.43 -15.81 2.57
CA ARG A 160 21.71 -15.21 3.03
C ARG A 160 22.26 -14.09 2.14
N LYS A 161 21.36 -13.37 1.47
CA LYS A 161 21.66 -12.19 0.63
C LYS A 161 21.00 -10.92 1.18
N GLY A 162 20.73 -10.89 2.49
CA GLY A 162 20.08 -9.76 3.16
C GLY A 162 20.90 -8.47 3.08
N HIS A 163 22.23 -8.54 3.01
CA HIS A 163 23.13 -7.39 2.85
C HIS A 163 22.82 -6.53 1.60
N THR A 164 22.21 -7.13 0.57
CA THR A 164 21.78 -6.41 -0.64
C THR A 164 20.61 -5.44 -0.40
N LYS A 165 19.98 -5.48 0.78
CA LYS A 165 18.84 -4.65 1.20
C LYS A 165 19.32 -3.50 2.06
N ASN A 166 20.21 -2.68 1.52
CA ASN A 166 20.76 -1.50 2.18
C ASN A 166 19.85 -0.26 2.10
N ALA A 167 20.27 0.83 2.75
CA ALA A 167 19.52 2.08 2.73
C ALA A 167 19.25 2.56 1.30
N SER A 168 20.23 2.48 0.40
CA SER A 168 20.08 2.83 -1.01
C SER A 168 18.98 2.02 -1.72
N TYR A 169 18.89 0.70 -1.47
CA TYR A 169 17.81 -0.14 -1.98
C TYR A 169 16.45 0.37 -1.51
N TYR A 170 16.29 0.61 -0.21
CA TYR A 170 15.03 1.07 0.36
C TYR A 170 14.65 2.48 -0.09
N ARG A 171 15.62 3.40 -0.27
CA ARG A 171 15.39 4.73 -0.84
C ARG A 171 14.86 4.67 -2.26
N LYS A 172 15.45 3.85 -3.13
CA LYS A 172 14.97 3.68 -4.51
C LYS A 172 13.55 3.13 -4.54
N ARG A 173 13.23 2.18 -3.66
CA ARG A 173 11.86 1.68 -3.50
C ARG A 173 10.93 2.75 -2.95
N LEU A 174 11.36 3.53 -1.96
CA LEU A 174 10.58 4.64 -1.41
C LEU A 174 10.20 5.63 -2.52
N VAL A 175 11.14 6.04 -3.37
CA VAL A 175 10.86 6.93 -4.51
C VAL A 175 9.81 6.31 -5.43
N PHE A 176 9.97 5.03 -5.80
CA PHE A 176 9.03 4.35 -6.67
C PHE A 176 7.61 4.27 -6.09
N TYR A 177 7.44 3.81 -4.85
CA TYR A 177 6.11 3.72 -4.22
C TYR A 177 5.52 5.10 -3.94
N SER A 178 6.35 6.09 -3.62
CA SER A 178 5.89 7.46 -3.40
C SER A 178 5.42 8.10 -4.70
N PHE A 179 6.05 7.77 -5.83
CA PHE A 179 5.59 8.13 -7.16
C PHE A 179 4.23 7.50 -7.47
N LEU A 180 4.08 6.18 -7.29
CA LEU A 180 2.79 5.50 -7.52
C LEU A 180 1.69 6.13 -6.66
N TYR A 181 2.00 6.45 -5.41
CA TYR A 181 1.08 7.06 -4.46
C TYR A 181 0.68 8.49 -4.87
N ALA A 182 1.64 9.30 -5.31
CA ALA A 182 1.38 10.64 -5.84
C ALA A 182 0.57 10.59 -7.14
N ALA A 183 0.94 9.71 -8.06
CA ALA A 183 0.25 9.52 -9.33
C ALA A 183 -1.18 9.02 -9.12
N ASN A 184 -1.41 8.12 -8.16
CA ASN A 184 -2.76 7.72 -7.76
C ASN A 184 -3.57 8.91 -7.22
N GLY A 185 -2.98 9.77 -6.37
CA GLY A 185 -3.62 11.00 -5.91
C GLY A 185 -3.99 11.96 -7.05
N ILE A 186 -3.10 12.13 -8.02
CA ILE A 186 -3.29 13.05 -9.16
C ILE A 186 -4.32 12.50 -10.15
N PHE A 187 -4.04 11.34 -10.73
CA PHE A 187 -4.85 10.77 -11.82
C PHE A 187 -6.09 10.04 -11.32
N GLY A 188 -6.04 9.48 -10.10
CA GLY A 188 -7.14 8.75 -9.50
C GLY A 188 -8.16 9.62 -8.75
N TYR A 189 -7.79 10.84 -8.35
CA TYR A 189 -8.65 11.70 -7.53
C TYR A 189 -8.67 13.17 -7.99
N LEU A 190 -7.51 13.85 -8.06
CA LEU A 190 -7.48 15.29 -8.37
C LEU A 190 -8.05 15.62 -9.74
N VAL A 191 -7.53 14.98 -10.80
CA VAL A 191 -7.91 15.25 -12.19
C VAL A 191 -9.40 14.92 -12.44
N PRO A 192 -9.91 13.73 -12.07
CA PRO A 192 -11.34 13.43 -12.14
C PRO A 192 -12.18 14.37 -11.27
N GLY A 193 -11.79 14.62 -10.03
CA GLY A 193 -12.52 15.50 -9.11
C GLY A 193 -12.63 16.93 -9.64
N ALA A 194 -11.56 17.45 -10.24
CA ALA A 194 -11.57 18.77 -10.88
C ALA A 194 -12.50 18.80 -12.09
N LYS A 195 -12.50 17.75 -12.92
CA LYS A 195 -13.41 17.66 -14.07
C LYS A 195 -14.87 17.67 -13.62
N ILE A 196 -15.23 16.84 -12.63
CA ILE A 196 -16.58 16.79 -12.06
C ILE A 196 -17.00 18.15 -11.52
N TYR A 197 -16.11 18.78 -10.74
CA TYR A 197 -16.36 20.09 -10.14
C TYR A 197 -16.63 21.16 -11.21
N LEU A 198 -15.84 21.18 -12.28
CA LEU A 198 -16.00 22.14 -13.37
C LEU A 198 -17.26 21.89 -14.20
N ASP A 199 -17.57 20.62 -14.48
CA ASP A 199 -18.73 20.23 -15.29
C ASP A 199 -20.07 20.46 -14.57
N ASN A 200 -20.07 20.40 -13.23
CA ASN A 200 -21.30 20.42 -12.42
C ASN A 200 -21.34 21.60 -11.45
N LYS A 201 -20.55 22.66 -11.70
CA LYS A 201 -20.36 23.78 -10.77
C LYS A 201 -21.67 24.41 -10.26
N ASP A 202 -22.70 24.43 -11.11
CA ASP A 202 -23.99 25.05 -10.80
C ASP A 202 -25.00 24.09 -10.13
N ASP A 203 -24.67 22.80 -9.99
CA ASP A 203 -25.54 21.76 -9.41
C ASP A 203 -24.80 20.90 -8.36
N LEU A 204 -23.92 21.52 -7.57
CA LEU A 204 -23.24 20.89 -6.44
C LEU A 204 -24.11 20.96 -5.16
N PRO A 205 -24.19 19.88 -4.36
CA PRO A 205 -23.66 18.54 -4.60
C PRO A 205 -24.42 17.81 -5.71
N VAL A 206 -23.72 16.96 -6.46
CA VAL A 206 -24.29 16.29 -7.64
C VAL A 206 -25.44 15.39 -7.20
N LYS A 207 -26.66 15.67 -7.69
CA LYS A 207 -27.89 14.99 -7.27
C LYS A 207 -27.98 13.51 -7.68
N LYS A 208 -27.29 13.13 -8.74
CA LYS A 208 -27.15 11.75 -9.19
C LYS A 208 -25.67 11.37 -9.19
N PRO A 209 -25.31 10.17 -8.72
CA PRO A 209 -23.97 9.65 -8.94
C PRO A 209 -23.63 9.74 -10.42
N ILE A 210 -22.46 10.25 -10.75
CA ILE A 210 -21.95 10.14 -12.11
C ILE A 210 -21.62 8.65 -12.29
N GLU A 211 -22.48 7.90 -12.98
CA GLU A 211 -22.44 6.43 -13.09
C GLU A 211 -21.08 5.86 -13.52
N PRO A 212 -20.35 6.44 -14.51
CA PRO A 212 -19.00 5.99 -14.85
C PRO A 212 -18.01 6.10 -13.68
N LEU A 213 -18.30 6.95 -12.70
CA LEU A 213 -17.45 7.24 -11.55
C LEU A 213 -17.64 6.29 -10.37
N VAL A 214 -18.79 5.61 -10.29
CA VAL A 214 -19.06 4.58 -9.26
C VAL A 214 -18.11 3.38 -9.46
N ILE A 215 -17.87 3.03 -10.73
CA ILE A 215 -16.92 1.99 -11.14
C ILE A 215 -15.46 2.47 -10.97
N PHE A 216 -15.22 3.77 -11.18
CA PHE A 216 -13.91 4.44 -11.10
C PHE A 216 -13.36 4.57 -9.67
N VAL A 217 -14.22 4.79 -8.67
CA VAL A 217 -13.79 5.01 -7.27
C VAL A 217 -14.12 3.86 -6.34
N GLY A 218 -14.94 2.90 -6.80
CA GLY A 218 -15.64 2.01 -5.88
C GLY A 218 -16.60 2.77 -4.96
N GLN A 219 -16.82 4.06 -5.24
CA GLN A 219 -17.64 4.99 -4.48
C GLN A 219 -18.31 5.97 -5.43
N PRO A 220 -19.60 6.26 -5.25
CA PRO A 220 -20.25 7.32 -6.02
C PRO A 220 -19.70 8.68 -5.56
N VAL A 221 -19.24 9.54 -6.48
CA VAL A 221 -18.73 10.88 -6.13
C VAL A 221 -19.85 11.90 -6.24
N THR A 222 -20.44 12.27 -5.11
CA THR A 222 -21.46 13.33 -5.01
C THR A 222 -20.88 14.66 -4.53
N VAL A 223 -19.73 14.63 -3.87
CA VAL A 223 -19.03 15.82 -3.33
C VAL A 223 -17.60 15.86 -3.88
N PRO A 224 -17.37 16.47 -5.07
CA PRO A 224 -16.07 16.47 -5.73
C PRO A 224 -14.97 17.16 -4.91
N GLU A 225 -15.31 18.08 -4.01
CA GLU A 225 -14.38 18.73 -3.09
C GLU A 225 -13.67 17.72 -2.17
N ILE A 226 -14.39 16.69 -1.73
CA ILE A 226 -13.83 15.62 -0.90
C ILE A 226 -12.82 14.80 -1.71
N THR A 227 -13.15 14.46 -2.95
CA THR A 227 -12.25 13.77 -3.89
C THR A 227 -11.00 14.61 -4.17
N LEU A 228 -11.15 15.92 -4.38
CA LEU A 228 -10.04 16.85 -4.57
C LEU A 228 -9.13 16.91 -3.34
N ALA A 229 -9.70 17.04 -2.15
CA ALA A 229 -8.93 17.07 -0.90
C ALA A 229 -8.16 15.77 -0.68
N ALA A 230 -8.80 14.61 -0.86
CA ALA A 230 -8.15 13.31 -0.76
C ALA A 230 -6.99 13.17 -1.77
N GLY A 231 -7.23 13.55 -3.02
CA GLY A 231 -6.22 13.53 -4.07
C GLY A 231 -5.04 14.45 -3.77
N ALA A 232 -5.29 15.65 -3.23
CA ALA A 232 -4.24 16.59 -2.82
C ALA A 232 -3.38 16.01 -1.69
N ILE A 233 -4.01 15.39 -0.68
CA ILE A 233 -3.30 14.74 0.42
C ILE A 233 -2.38 13.63 -0.11
N PHE A 234 -2.88 12.73 -0.97
CA PHE A 234 -2.08 11.67 -1.57
C PHE A 234 -0.95 12.20 -2.45
N ALA A 235 -1.21 13.21 -3.27
CA ALA A 235 -0.21 13.87 -4.09
C ALA A 235 0.90 14.49 -3.24
N LEU A 236 0.55 15.27 -2.21
CA LEU A 236 1.52 15.94 -1.35
C LEU A 236 2.36 14.96 -0.54
N VAL A 237 1.73 13.94 0.06
CA VAL A 237 2.44 12.91 0.83
C VAL A 237 3.36 12.08 -0.08
N GLY A 238 2.90 11.72 -1.28
CA GLY A 238 3.73 11.03 -2.27
C GLY A 238 4.89 11.90 -2.76
N ILE A 239 4.67 13.17 -3.10
CA ILE A 239 5.75 14.09 -3.51
C ILE A 239 6.77 14.25 -2.38
N TYR A 240 6.32 14.40 -1.14
CA TYR A 240 7.21 14.47 0.02
C TYR A 240 8.00 13.17 0.21
N GLY A 241 7.36 12.01 0.06
CA GLY A 241 8.04 10.70 0.09
C GLY A 241 9.10 10.55 -1.00
N MET A 242 8.84 11.02 -2.22
CA MET A 242 9.83 11.04 -3.29
C MET A 242 11.02 11.93 -2.94
N ALA A 243 10.75 13.16 -2.48
CA ALA A 243 11.81 14.11 -2.08
C ALA A 243 12.70 13.51 -0.98
N ARG A 244 12.11 12.82 0.00
CA ARG A 244 12.86 12.09 1.04
C ARG A 244 13.70 10.95 0.45
N GLY A 245 13.12 10.12 -0.41
CA GLY A 245 13.82 9.01 -1.06
C GLY A 245 14.99 9.47 -1.95
N LEU A 246 14.88 10.64 -2.58
CA LEU A 246 15.95 11.29 -3.35
C LEU A 246 17.01 11.98 -2.49
N GLY A 247 16.82 12.05 -1.18
CA GLY A 247 17.75 12.70 -0.26
C GLY A 247 17.59 14.22 -0.15
N LEU A 248 16.52 14.80 -0.70
CA LEU A 248 16.26 16.24 -0.65
C LEU A 248 15.65 16.71 0.69
N ALA A 249 15.09 15.77 1.46
CA ALA A 249 14.45 16.04 2.75
C ALA A 249 14.93 15.04 3.82
N GLN A 250 16.24 14.95 4.02
CA GLN A 250 16.87 13.93 4.88
C GLN A 250 16.78 14.17 6.39
N ASN A 251 16.26 15.32 6.85
CA ASN A 251 16.14 15.60 8.28
C ASN A 251 15.50 14.39 9.01
N ASP A 252 16.10 14.01 10.14
CA ASP A 252 15.76 12.84 10.99
C ASP A 252 14.31 12.84 11.48
N ASN A 253 13.57 13.92 11.21
CA ASN A 253 12.18 14.07 11.59
C ASN A 253 11.29 12.97 11.01
N THR A 254 10.44 12.43 11.88
CA THR A 254 9.43 11.41 11.62
C THR A 254 8.21 11.92 10.85
N TYR A 255 8.29 13.11 10.24
CA TYR A 255 7.15 13.79 9.61
C TYR A 255 6.45 12.97 8.52
N LEU A 256 7.17 12.20 7.69
CA LEU A 256 6.51 11.34 6.69
C LEU A 256 5.73 10.20 7.38
N GLN A 257 6.34 9.57 8.38
CA GLN A 257 5.71 8.49 9.16
C GLN A 257 4.51 8.99 9.96
N ALA A 258 4.49 10.26 10.37
CA ALA A 258 3.32 10.90 10.99
C ALA A 258 2.27 11.35 9.96
N ALA A 259 2.69 11.82 8.78
CA ALA A 259 1.79 12.27 7.73
C ALA A 259 0.99 11.12 7.10
N LEU A 260 1.58 9.92 6.99
CA LEU A 260 0.90 8.75 6.43
C LEU A 260 -0.36 8.32 7.22
N PRO A 261 -0.34 8.10 8.54
CA PRO A 261 -1.56 7.77 9.28
C PRO A 261 -2.57 8.92 9.27
N VAL A 262 -2.12 10.18 9.31
CA VAL A 262 -3.02 11.34 9.18
C VAL A 262 -3.70 11.37 7.81
N ALA A 263 -2.94 11.13 6.74
CA ALA A 263 -3.47 11.02 5.39
C ALA A 263 -4.45 9.85 5.24
N TYR A 264 -4.16 8.71 5.86
CA TYR A 264 -5.05 7.56 5.88
C TYR A 264 -6.36 7.87 6.59
N ILE A 265 -6.31 8.48 7.79
CA ILE A 265 -7.50 8.87 8.55
C ILE A 265 -8.32 9.90 7.78
N ALA A 266 -7.67 10.90 7.18
CA ALA A 266 -8.34 11.91 6.37
C ALA A 266 -9.01 11.28 5.14
N TYR A 267 -8.33 10.35 4.47
CA TYR A 267 -8.88 9.61 3.34
C TYR A 267 -10.08 8.74 3.77
N LEU A 268 -9.95 7.97 4.84
CA LEU A 268 -11.06 7.18 5.38
C LEU A 268 -12.24 8.06 5.74
N GLY A 269 -12.01 9.20 6.41
CA GLY A 269 -13.05 10.16 6.74
C GLY A 269 -13.75 10.69 5.49
N ALA A 270 -13.00 11.07 4.46
CA ALA A 270 -13.50 11.50 3.16
C ALA A 270 -14.38 10.44 2.48
N VAL A 271 -13.88 9.20 2.42
CA VAL A 271 -14.55 8.02 1.86
C VAL A 271 -15.84 7.72 2.61
N VAL A 272 -15.83 7.75 3.94
CA VAL A 272 -17.00 7.52 4.79
C VAL A 272 -18.04 8.62 4.59
N LEU A 273 -17.64 9.90 4.61
CA LEU A 273 -18.54 11.03 4.38
C LEU A 273 -19.22 10.94 3.01
N THR A 274 -18.48 10.48 2.00
CA THR A 274 -19.01 10.26 0.66
C THR A 274 -20.09 9.19 0.66
N GLU A 275 -19.85 8.00 1.23
CA GLU A 275 -20.87 6.93 1.31
C GLU A 275 -22.12 7.31 2.10
N PHE A 276 -21.95 8.04 3.21
CA PHE A 276 -23.08 8.53 3.99
C PHE A 276 -23.93 9.54 3.24
N SER A 277 -23.32 10.34 2.35
CA SER A 277 -24.07 11.32 1.54
C SER A 277 -24.97 10.69 0.48
N ILE A 278 -24.86 9.38 0.21
CA ILE A 278 -25.48 8.69 -0.94
C ILE A 278 -26.47 7.60 -0.46
N GLY A 279 -26.88 7.69 0.80
CA GLY A 279 -27.84 6.75 1.40
C GLY A 279 -27.23 5.72 2.33
N GLY A 280 -25.95 5.86 2.72
CA GLY A 280 -25.36 5.12 3.84
C GLY A 280 -24.95 3.68 3.52
N ARG A 281 -24.01 3.51 2.57
CA ARG A 281 -23.43 2.21 2.20
C ARG A 281 -22.01 2.03 2.79
N PRO A 282 -21.86 1.55 4.03
CA PRO A 282 -20.54 1.48 4.68
C PRO A 282 -19.57 0.49 3.99
N GLU A 283 -20.05 -0.43 3.16
CA GLU A 283 -19.27 -1.47 2.51
C GLU A 283 -18.24 -0.90 1.52
N GLY A 284 -18.62 0.12 0.74
CA GLY A 284 -17.71 0.83 -0.17
C GLY A 284 -16.57 1.51 0.57
N ALA A 285 -16.87 2.09 1.75
CA ALA A 285 -15.87 2.69 2.61
C ALA A 285 -14.88 1.69 3.20
N MET A 286 -15.35 0.50 3.57
CA MET A 286 -14.48 -0.58 4.03
C MET A 286 -13.55 -1.07 2.92
N THR A 287 -14.08 -1.25 1.71
CA THR A 287 -13.28 -1.65 0.53
C THR A 287 -12.15 -0.64 0.26
N ALA A 288 -12.50 0.64 0.13
CA ALA A 288 -11.55 1.72 -0.11
C ALA A 288 -10.51 1.84 1.02
N GLY A 289 -10.94 1.66 2.28
CA GLY A 289 -10.07 1.69 3.44
C GLY A 289 -9.04 0.56 3.47
N VAL A 290 -9.46 -0.65 3.11
CA VAL A 290 -8.57 -1.82 3.02
C VAL A 290 -7.61 -1.70 1.84
N GLU A 291 -8.05 -1.17 0.69
CA GLU A 291 -7.14 -0.96 -0.45
C GLU A 291 -6.04 0.06 -0.15
N ALA A 292 -6.39 1.16 0.52
CA ALA A 292 -5.45 2.23 0.80
C ALA A 292 -4.38 1.84 1.83
N ILE A 293 -4.64 0.87 2.72
CA ILE A 293 -3.74 0.54 3.83
C ILE A 293 -2.34 0.10 3.34
N ASN A 294 -2.27 -0.58 2.20
CA ASN A 294 -1.01 -1.10 1.66
C ASN A 294 -0.03 0.01 1.29
N GLY A 295 -0.52 1.07 0.67
CA GLY A 295 0.30 2.24 0.32
C GLY A 295 0.87 2.92 1.57
N HIS A 296 0.08 3.04 2.63
CA HIS A 296 0.52 3.71 3.86
C HIS A 296 1.55 2.88 4.64
N ILE A 297 1.31 1.56 4.77
CA ILE A 297 2.21 0.65 5.45
C ILE A 297 3.55 0.54 4.70
N ILE A 298 3.53 0.34 3.38
CA ILE A 298 4.76 0.15 2.61
C ILE A 298 5.62 1.42 2.62
N LEU A 299 5.02 2.61 2.47
CA LEU A 299 5.78 3.86 2.52
C LEU A 299 6.40 4.10 3.89
N SER A 300 5.67 3.80 4.97
CA SER A 300 6.19 3.91 6.34
C SER A 300 7.37 2.97 6.57
N PHE A 301 7.25 1.72 6.12
CA PHE A 301 8.31 0.72 6.19
C PHE A 301 9.55 1.16 5.40
N LEU A 302 9.36 1.60 4.16
CA LEU A 302 10.46 2.00 3.28
C LEU A 302 11.20 3.25 3.80
N ASP A 303 10.48 4.26 4.31
CA ASP A 303 11.11 5.43 4.96
C ASP A 303 11.87 5.03 6.22
N HIS A 304 11.28 4.18 7.07
CA HIS A 304 11.97 3.67 8.24
C HIS A 304 13.27 2.96 7.87
N LYS A 305 13.22 2.01 6.92
CA LYS A 305 14.40 1.25 6.49
C LYS A 305 15.44 2.10 5.77
N ALA A 306 15.02 3.08 4.98
CA ALA A 306 15.91 4.02 4.31
C ALA A 306 16.74 4.89 5.28
N LYS A 307 16.25 5.08 6.51
CA LYS A 307 16.91 5.82 7.59
C LYS A 307 17.77 4.94 8.49
N THR A 308 17.26 3.75 8.84
CA THR A 308 17.88 2.92 9.89
C THR A 308 18.88 1.91 9.36
N MET A 309 18.85 1.60 8.05
CA MET A 309 19.85 0.72 7.44
C MET A 309 21.14 1.46 7.09
N PRO A 310 22.30 0.78 7.11
CA PRO A 310 23.53 1.32 6.54
C PRO A 310 23.44 1.48 5.01
N GLU A 311 24.21 2.41 4.45
CA GLU A 311 24.36 2.56 2.99
C GLU A 311 25.09 1.38 2.35
N THR A 312 26.07 0.84 3.06
CA THR A 312 26.86 -0.32 2.66
C THR A 312 26.82 -1.35 3.77
N MET A 313 26.57 -2.60 3.43
CA MET A 313 26.59 -3.73 4.34
C MET A 313 27.50 -4.80 3.79
N ASP A 314 28.44 -5.27 4.59
CA ASP A 314 29.25 -6.43 4.26
C ASP A 314 28.39 -7.69 4.22
N GLU A 315 28.85 -8.74 3.53
CA GLU A 315 28.09 -9.99 3.38
C GLU A 315 27.72 -10.61 4.74
N ASP A 316 28.59 -10.42 5.72
CA ASP A 316 28.46 -10.96 7.08
C ASP A 316 27.69 -10.05 8.05
N TYR A 317 27.18 -8.89 7.60
CA TYR A 317 26.49 -7.92 8.48
C TYR A 317 25.34 -8.53 9.31
N PHE A 318 24.64 -9.53 8.75
CA PHE A 318 23.55 -10.26 9.39
C PHE A 318 23.95 -11.64 9.94
N HIS A 319 25.21 -12.04 9.77
CA HIS A 319 25.68 -13.38 10.08
C HIS A 319 26.83 -13.42 11.09
N ASP A 320 27.43 -12.27 11.42
CA ASP A 320 28.53 -12.20 12.38
C ASP A 320 28.07 -11.87 13.81
N ASP A 321 28.22 -12.84 14.72
CA ASP A 321 28.01 -12.68 16.17
C ASP A 321 29.09 -11.79 16.81
N ALA A 322 30.28 -11.65 16.19
CA ALA A 322 31.39 -10.88 16.73
C ALA A 322 31.12 -9.37 16.71
N ILE A 323 30.39 -8.87 15.70
CA ILE A 323 30.01 -7.46 15.59
C ILE A 323 28.97 -7.09 16.65
N VAL A 324 28.02 -7.98 16.98
CA VAL A 324 27.03 -7.76 18.05
C VAL A 324 27.72 -7.68 19.41
N THR A 325 28.75 -8.50 19.63
CA THR A 325 29.56 -8.48 20.84
C THR A 325 30.38 -7.19 20.94
N LYS A 326 30.96 -6.72 19.84
CA LYS A 326 31.78 -5.50 19.82
C LYS A 326 30.96 -4.22 20.00
N PHE A 327 29.82 -4.08 19.32
CA PHE A 327 28.90 -2.95 19.51
C PHE A 327 28.22 -2.98 20.89
N GLY A 328 27.89 -4.16 21.41
CA GLY A 328 27.38 -4.33 22.78
C GLY A 328 28.41 -3.87 23.82
N GLN A 329 29.67 -4.29 23.66
CA GLN A 329 30.78 -3.88 24.51
C GLN A 329 31.10 -2.37 24.40
N GLU A 330 31.02 -1.78 23.21
CA GLU A 330 31.22 -0.34 23.02
C GLU A 330 30.10 0.48 23.67
N ARG A 331 28.84 0.01 23.56
CA ARG A 331 27.70 0.66 24.23
C ARG A 331 27.78 0.55 25.75
N GLU A 332 28.15 -0.61 26.29
CA GLU A 332 28.37 -0.79 27.73
C GLU A 332 29.52 0.09 28.25
N LYS A 333 30.62 0.19 27.49
CA LYS A 333 31.73 1.09 27.83
C LYS A 333 31.29 2.55 27.85
N LYS A 334 30.48 2.98 26.88
CA LYS A 334 29.99 4.35 26.81
C LYS A 334 29.05 4.69 27.98
N LEU A 335 28.12 3.78 28.30
CA LEU A 335 27.21 3.92 29.45
C LEU A 335 27.94 3.91 30.79
N LYS A 336 29.00 3.11 30.95
CA LYS A 336 29.84 3.15 32.15
C LYS A 336 30.57 4.48 32.29
N LYS A 337 31.13 4.99 31.19
CA LYS A 337 31.83 6.27 31.17
C LYS A 337 30.90 7.44 31.48
N GLU A 338 29.70 7.45 30.91
CA GLU A 338 28.67 8.46 31.20
C GLU A 338 28.26 8.44 32.69
N LYS A 339 28.09 7.24 33.29
CA LYS A 339 27.82 7.11 34.73
C LYS A 339 28.98 7.58 35.61
N GLU A 340 30.22 7.25 35.25
CA GLU A 340 31.41 7.70 35.98
C GLU A 340 31.55 9.23 35.91
N GLU A 341 31.30 9.83 34.75
CA GLU A 341 31.29 11.29 34.57
C GLU A 341 30.18 11.95 35.42
N GLU A 342 28.96 11.41 35.43
CA GLU A 342 27.86 11.90 36.30
C GLU A 342 28.19 11.80 37.80
N THR A 343 28.90 10.73 38.21
CA THR A 343 29.24 10.52 39.63
C THR A 343 30.31 11.52 40.10
N VAL A 344 31.32 11.78 39.26
CA VAL A 344 32.36 12.77 39.53
C VAL A 344 31.79 14.19 39.59
N GLU A 345 30.82 14.51 38.73
CA GLU A 345 30.16 15.81 38.73
C GLU A 345 29.29 16.01 39.99
N ALA A 346 28.63 14.96 40.48
CA ALA A 346 27.87 14.98 41.73
C ALA A 346 28.75 15.14 42.98
N GLU A 347 29.92 14.49 43.01
CA GLU A 347 30.88 14.61 44.13
C GLU A 347 31.62 15.95 44.15
N GLY A 348 31.79 16.61 42.99
CA GLY A 348 32.43 17.94 42.91
C GLY A 348 31.53 19.11 43.35
N MET A 349 30.22 18.88 43.52
CA MET A 349 29.25 19.90 43.97
C MET A 349 28.86 19.76 45.45
N ALA A 350 29.29 18.69 46.13
CA ALA A 350 29.09 18.45 47.56
C ALA A 350 30.31 18.94 48.37
#